data_AF-A0A956PVJ6-F1
#
_entry.id   AF-A0A956PVJ6-F1
#
_cell.length_a   1.000
_cell.length_b   1.000
_cell.length_c   1.000
_cell.angle_alpha   90.00
_cell.angle_beta   90.00
_cell.angle_gamma   90.00
#
_symmetry.space_group_name_H-M   'P 1'
#
loop_
_entity.id
_entity.type
_entity.pdbx_description
1 polymer ?
#
loop_
_entity_poly.entity_id
_entity_poly.type
_entity_poly.pdbx_seq_one_letter_code
_entity_poly.pdbx_strand_id
1 'polypeptide(L)' 'PEYQFLHQVSTVGSWILALGLILMAWNLIRSSFRGPVADNNPWQGTTLEWDTTSPPPLLNFNHEVIVTRGPYDYEESTH' A
#
# COMPACT_ATOMS: atom_id res chain seq x y z
N PRO A 1 25.95 -34.54 -5.86
CA PRO A 1 26.85 -33.40 -5.53
C PRO A 1 26.62 -32.17 -6.41
N GLU A 2 26.31 -32.34 -7.70
CA GLU A 2 26.19 -31.25 -8.70
C GLU A 2 25.24 -30.10 -8.28
N TYR A 3 24.08 -30.40 -7.70
CA TYR A 3 23.09 -29.40 -7.28
C TYR A 3 23.16 -29.00 -5.80
N GLN A 4 24.07 -29.59 -5.03
CA GLN A 4 24.15 -29.37 -3.59
C GLN A 4 24.39 -27.90 -3.25
N PHE A 5 25.24 -27.23 -4.03
CA PHE A 5 25.49 -25.80 -3.88
C PHE A 5 24.24 -24.95 -4.14
N LEU A 6 23.48 -25.25 -5.19
CA LEU A 6 22.26 -24.52 -5.52
C LEU A 6 21.18 -24.69 -4.45
N HIS A 7 21.07 -25.89 -3.85
CA HIS A 7 20.19 -26.11 -2.71
C HIS A 7 20.62 -25.28 -1.49
N GLN A 8 21.93 -25.18 -1.20
CA GLN A 8 22.43 -24.34 -0.09
C GLN A 8 22.11 -22.87 -0.32
N VAL A 9 22.35 -22.35 -1.53
CA VAL A 9 21.98 -20.97 -1.90
C VAL A 9 20.49 -20.74 -1.74
N SER A 10 19.67 -21.69 -2.21
CA SER A 10 18.21 -21.62 -2.07
C SER A 10 17.78 -21.58 -0.60
N THR A 11 18.39 -22.35 0.29
CA THR A 11 18.10 -22.33 1.72
C THR A 11 18.48 -20.99 2.36
N VAL A 12 19.62 -20.41 1.99
CA VAL A 12 19.99 -19.06 2.47
C VAL A 12 18.97 -18.04 1.98
N GLY A 13 18.58 -18.11 0.71
CA GLY A 13 17.54 -17.24 0.14
C GLY A 13 16.19 -17.36 0.85
N SER A 14 15.78 -18.58 1.23
CA SER A 14 14.51 -18.78 1.96
C SER A 14 14.54 -18.16 3.36
N TRP A 15 15.68 -18.19 4.05
CA TRP A 15 15.82 -17.51 5.35
C TRP A 15 15.77 -15.99 5.23
N ILE A 16 16.38 -15.42 4.19
CA ILE A 16 16.30 -13.97 3.91
C ILE A 16 14.85 -13.57 3.61
N LEU A 17 14.16 -14.35 2.77
CA LEU A 17 12.74 -14.12 2.46
C LEU A 17 11.87 -14.22 3.72
N ALA A 18 12.07 -15.25 4.54
CA ALA A 18 11.34 -15.43 5.79
C ALA A 18 11.51 -14.23 6.73
N LEU A 19 12.73 -13.73 6.88
CA LEU A 19 13.01 -12.53 7.69
C LEU A 19 12.31 -11.30 7.11
N GLY A 20 12.34 -11.10 5.78
CA GLY A 20 11.64 -10.00 5.12
C GLY A 20 10.13 -10.03 5.35
N LEU A 21 9.52 -11.21 5.25
CA LEU A 21 8.08 -11.39 5.52
C LEU A 21 7.73 -11.12 7.00
N ILE A 22 8.58 -11.53 7.94
CA ILE A 22 8.41 -11.23 9.37
C ILE A 22 8.46 -9.71 9.61
N LEU A 23 9.43 -9.02 9.02
CA LEU A 23 9.55 -7.56 9.15
C LEU A 23 8.34 -6.83 8.54
N MET A 24 7.86 -7.27 7.38
CA MET A 24 6.65 -6.74 6.75
C MET A 24 5.41 -6.95 7.63
N ALA A 25 5.21 -8.18 8.14
CA ALA A 25 4.09 -8.49 9.02
C ALA A 25 4.14 -7.66 10.31
N TRP A 26 5.32 -7.53 10.91
CA TRP A 26 5.53 -6.67 12.08
C TRP A 26 5.20 -5.21 11.79
N ASN A 27 5.62 -4.68 10.64
CA ASN A 27 5.30 -3.32 10.22
C ASN A 27 3.79 -3.11 10.07
N LEU A 28 3.08 -4.02 9.39
CA LEU A 28 1.62 -3.95 9.20
C LEU A 28 0.87 -4.02 10.53
N ILE A 29 1.22 -4.97 11.40
CA ILE A 29 0.60 -5.12 12.73
C ILE A 29 0.84 -3.86 13.55
N ARG A 30 2.09 -3.38 13.63
CA ARG A 30 2.43 -2.17 14.39
C ARG A 30 1.68 -0.94 13.85
N SER A 31 1.60 -0.78 12.54
CA SER A 31 0.91 0.33 11.89
C SER A 31 -0.60 0.29 12.16
N SER A 32 -1.22 -0.89 12.09
CA SER A 32 -2.66 -1.04 12.33
C SER A 32 -3.09 -0.69 13.77
N PHE A 33 -2.21 -0.90 14.77
CA PHE A 33 -2.56 -0.64 16.18
C PHE A 33 -1.99 0.66 16.75
N ARG A 34 -0.87 1.16 16.20
CA ARG A 34 -0.12 2.30 16.75
C ARG A 34 0.34 3.30 15.69
N GLY A 35 -0.06 3.13 14.43
CA GLY A 35 0.25 4.08 13.37
C GLY A 35 -0.53 5.39 13.53
N PRO A 36 -0.01 6.51 12.98
CA PRO A 36 -0.79 7.72 12.85
C PRO A 36 -2.01 7.48 11.95
N VAL A 37 -3.08 8.24 12.18
CA VAL A 37 -4.24 8.24 11.28
C VAL A 37 -3.80 8.80 9.94
N ALA A 38 -4.12 8.08 8.86
CA ALA A 38 -3.82 8.52 7.50
C ALA A 38 -4.71 9.70 7.12
N ASP A 39 -4.16 10.64 6.34
CA ASP A 39 -4.97 11.62 5.63
C ASP A 39 -5.85 10.90 4.58
N ASN A 40 -6.85 11.59 4.06
CA ASN A 40 -7.73 11.07 3.02
C ASN A 40 -6.93 10.78 1.73
N ASN A 41 -5.98 11.64 1.39
CA ASN A 41 -5.13 11.50 0.20
C ASN A 41 -3.64 11.74 0.51
N PRO A 42 -2.97 10.80 1.21
CA PRO A 42 -1.58 10.99 1.63
C PRO A 42 -0.59 10.93 0.46
N TRP A 43 -1.01 10.41 -0.70
CA TRP A 43 -0.16 10.23 -1.89
C TRP A 43 -0.49 11.19 -3.03
N GLN A 44 -1.43 12.11 -2.83
CA GLN A 44 -1.90 13.05 -3.85
C GLN A 44 -2.37 12.34 -5.14
N GLY A 45 -3.03 11.19 -4.98
CA GLY A 45 -3.62 10.44 -6.08
C GLY A 45 -4.78 11.20 -6.73
N THR A 46 -5.00 10.94 -8.01
CA THR A 46 -5.98 11.68 -8.84
C THR A 46 -7.28 10.93 -9.08
N THR A 47 -7.28 9.63 -8.82
CA THR A 47 -8.42 8.73 -8.93
C THR A 47 -9.42 8.92 -7.78
N LEU A 48 -10.65 8.44 -7.98
CA LEU A 48 -11.78 8.71 -7.06
C LEU A 48 -11.62 8.07 -5.67
N GLU A 49 -10.84 7.00 -5.53
CA GLU A 49 -10.58 6.41 -4.21
C GLU A 49 -9.84 7.36 -3.26
N TRP A 50 -9.23 8.41 -3.80
CA TRP A 50 -8.56 9.46 -3.02
C TRP A 50 -9.45 10.67 -2.72
N ASP A 51 -10.73 10.63 -3.13
CA ASP A 51 -11.74 11.67 -2.86
C ASP A 51 -12.74 11.24 -1.77
N THR A 52 -12.38 10.21 -0.99
CA THR A 52 -13.15 9.76 0.18
C THR A 52 -12.31 9.81 1.44
N THR A 53 -12.94 9.53 2.59
CA THR A 53 -12.25 9.50 3.88
C THR A 53 -11.38 8.27 4.05
N SER A 54 -10.37 8.34 4.92
CA SER A 54 -9.57 7.18 5.35
C SER A 54 -9.83 6.87 6.84
N PRO A 55 -10.61 5.83 7.19
CA PRO A 55 -11.21 4.80 6.32
C PRO A 55 -12.45 5.28 5.55
N PRO A 56 -12.80 4.62 4.44
CA PRO A 56 -13.98 4.98 3.66
C PRO A 56 -15.27 4.63 4.41
N PRO A 57 -16.36 5.38 4.19
CA PRO A 57 -17.68 5.04 4.70
C PRO A 57 -18.23 3.77 4.03
N LEU A 58 -19.27 3.16 4.60
CA LEU A 58 -19.84 1.89 4.13
C LEU A 58 -20.24 1.90 2.64
N LEU A 59 -20.72 3.04 2.13
CA LEU A 59 -21.15 3.21 0.74
C LEU A 59 -20.07 3.89 -0.13
N ASN A 60 -18.81 3.89 0.32
CA ASN A 60 -17.63 4.54 -0.27
C ASN A 60 -17.67 6.07 -0.32
N PHE A 61 -18.80 6.70 -0.65
CA PHE A 61 -18.93 8.16 -0.73
C PHE A 61 -20.18 8.63 0.02
N ASN A 62 -20.06 9.76 0.73
CA ASN A 62 -21.19 10.40 1.41
C ASN A 62 -21.87 11.48 0.53
N HIS A 63 -21.40 11.65 -0.69
CA HIS A 63 -21.86 12.67 -1.64
C HIS A 63 -21.93 12.06 -3.06
N GLU A 64 -22.64 12.75 -3.96
CA GLU A 64 -22.68 12.39 -5.38
C GLU A 64 -21.34 12.68 -6.03
N VAL A 65 -20.72 11.65 -6.61
CA VAL A 65 -19.40 11.77 -7.24
C VAL A 65 -19.54 12.26 -8.67
N ILE A 66 -18.90 13.40 -8.96
CA ILE A 66 -18.84 13.97 -10.31
C ILE A 66 -17.41 13.81 -10.82
N VAL A 67 -17.24 13.12 -11.94
CA VAL A 67 -15.91 12.91 -12.55
C VAL A 67 -15.52 14.19 -13.29
N THR A 68 -14.67 15.00 -12.67
CA THR A 68 -14.18 16.27 -13.24
C THR A 68 -12.88 16.12 -14.02
N ARG A 69 -12.11 15.05 -13.76
CA ARG A 69 -10.77 14.81 -14.30
C ARG A 69 -10.50 13.31 -14.49
N GLY A 70 -9.49 13.00 -15.30
CA GLY A 70 -9.01 11.65 -15.57
C GLY A 70 -8.07 11.10 -14.49
N PRO A 71 -7.85 9.77 -14.47
CA PRO A 71 -7.02 9.08 -13.47
C PRO A 71 -5.51 9.37 -13.60
N TYR A 72 -5.09 10.14 -14.61
CA TYR A 72 -3.69 10.50 -14.86
C TYR A 72 -3.47 12.02 -14.92
N ASP A 73 -4.48 12.82 -14.57
CA ASP A 73 -4.42 14.27 -14.67
C ASP A 73 -3.78 14.87 -13.40
N TYR A 74 -2.46 14.66 -13.26
CA TYR A 74 -1.66 15.16 -12.14
C TYR A 74 -1.21 16.62 -12.34
N GLU A 75 -1.24 17.14 -13.57
CA GLU A 75 -0.82 18.53 -13.84
C GLU A 75 -1.86 19.56 -13.35
N GLU A 76 -3.13 19.17 -13.31
CA GLU A 76 -4.23 20.01 -12.82
C GLU A 76 -4.34 20.05 -11.29
N SER A 77 -3.66 19.16 -10.55
CA SER A 77 -3.75 19.11 -9.08
C SER A 77 -2.89 20.15 -8.36
N THR A 78 -2.03 20.87 -9.09
CA THR A 78 -1.02 21.81 -8.53
C THR A 78 -1.42 23.29 -8.67
N HIS A 79 -2.62 23.61 -9.19
CA HIS A 79 -3.08 24.99 -9.40
C HIS A 79 -4.33 25.36 -8.60
#